data_AF-A0A3N5LQZ9-F1
#
_entry.id   AF-A0A3N5LQZ9-F1
#
_cell.length_a   1.000
_cell.length_b   1.000
_cell.length_c   1.000
_cell.angle_alpha   90.00
_cell.angle_beta   90.00
_cell.angle_gamma   90.00
#
_symmetry.space_group_name_H-M   'P 1'
#
loop_
_entity.id
_entity.type
_entity.pdbx_description
1 polymer ?
#
loop_
_entity_poly.entity_id
_entity_poly.type
_entity_poly.pdbx_seq_one_letter_code
_entity_poly.pdbx_strand_id
1 'polypeptide(L)'
;EIDTAANGFLRQEGLGDFLLHRTGHGFGLSNHEGPWVAEGSPDVLAENMLISIEPGIYIPGLGGFRHSDTVLVTRDGYECLTHFPTGLDSMTLTGTKTFTRLKGALVRKAVGI
;
A
#
# COMPACT_ATOMS: atom_id res chain seq x y z
N GLU A 1 13.63 -10.83 -1.96
CA GLU A 1 14.03 -10.11 -3.20
C GLU A 1 13.17 -8.89 -3.47
N ILE A 2 11.85 -9.04 -3.64
CA ILE A 2 10.93 -7.92 -3.93
C ILE A 2 10.98 -6.83 -2.84
N ASP A 3 10.89 -7.23 -1.56
CA ASP A 3 10.96 -6.29 -0.45
C ASP A 3 12.29 -5.54 -0.41
N THR A 4 13.40 -6.26 -0.58
CA THR A 4 14.75 -5.69 -0.66
C THR A 4 14.88 -4.70 -1.81
N ALA A 5 14.27 -4.97 -2.97
CA ALA A 5 14.31 -4.07 -4.11
C ALA A 5 13.49 -2.79 -3.86
N ALA A 6 12.24 -2.92 -3.38
CA ALA A 6 11.37 -1.78 -3.11
C ALA A 6 11.91 -0.89 -1.98
N ASN A 7 12.24 -1.48 -0.83
CA ASN A 7 12.81 -0.75 0.30
C ASN A 7 14.25 -0.30 0.02
N GLY A 8 15.00 -1.03 -0.81
CA GLY A 8 16.34 -0.65 -1.25
C GLY A 8 16.33 0.64 -2.07
N PHE A 9 15.38 0.79 -3.00
CA PHE A 9 15.16 2.03 -3.73
C PHE A 9 14.86 3.20 -2.78
N LEU A 10 13.92 3.03 -1.85
CA LEU A 10 13.57 4.08 -0.88
C LEU A 10 14.77 4.47 0.01
N ARG A 11 15.61 3.51 0.39
CA ARG A 11 16.87 3.80 1.12
C ARG A 11 17.85 4.60 0.27
N GLN A 12 17.98 4.29 -1.02
CA GLN A 12 18.85 5.05 -1.94
C GLN A 12 18.38 6.50 -2.11
N GLU A 13 17.06 6.72 -2.07
CA GLU A 13 16.45 8.06 -2.09
C GLU A 13 16.51 8.78 -0.72
N GLY A 14 17.21 8.22 0.27
CA GLY A 14 17.38 8.83 1.59
C GLY A 14 16.16 8.72 2.51
N LEU A 15 15.20 7.83 2.20
CA LEU A 15 13.96 7.64 2.96
C LEU A 15 13.99 6.41 3.89
N GLY A 16 15.17 5.80 4.08
CA GLY A 16 15.33 4.55 4.83
C GLY A 16 14.82 4.59 6.26
N ASP A 17 14.98 5.72 6.95
CA ASP A 17 14.53 5.91 8.34
C ASP A 17 13.00 6.05 8.47
N PHE A 18 12.28 6.19 7.36
CA PHE A 18 10.83 6.36 7.32
C PHE A 18 10.08 5.07 6.93
N LEU A 19 10.78 3.94 6.81
CA LEU A 19 10.19 2.64 6.50
C LEU A 19 9.71 1.97 7.80
N LEU A 20 8.43 1.59 7.86
CA LEU A 20 7.83 0.99 9.06
C LEU A 20 7.36 -0.45 8.89
N HIS A 21 7.32 -0.97 7.66
CA HIS A 21 6.78 -2.30 7.37
C HIS A 21 7.42 -2.92 6.12
N ARG A 22 7.17 -4.22 5.97
CA ARG A 22 7.46 -5.00 4.76
C ARG A 22 6.65 -4.49 3.56
N THR A 23 7.09 -4.84 2.36
CA THR A 23 6.49 -4.41 1.10
C THR A 23 5.13 -5.04 0.85
N GLY A 24 4.82 -6.21 1.40
CA GLY A 24 3.49 -6.78 1.24
C GLY A 24 3.29 -8.16 1.84
N HIS A 25 2.18 -8.78 1.47
CA HIS A 25 1.76 -10.08 1.96
C HIS A 25 0.77 -10.75 1.01
N GLY A 26 0.57 -12.05 1.18
CA GLY A 26 -0.50 -12.80 0.53
C GLY A 26 -1.85 -12.51 1.14
N PHE A 27 -2.91 -12.78 0.38
CA PHE A 27 -4.28 -12.70 0.85
C PHE A 27 -5.20 -13.61 0.04
N GLY A 28 -6.30 -13.98 0.67
CA GLY A 28 -7.28 -14.90 0.11
C GLY A 28 -8.52 -14.91 0.99
N LEU A 29 -8.67 -15.96 1.81
CA LEU A 29 -9.73 -15.98 2.82
C LEU A 29 -9.39 -15.12 4.03
N SER A 30 -8.10 -15.03 4.40
CA SER A 30 -7.61 -14.05 5.35
C SER A 30 -7.22 -12.75 4.65
N ASN A 31 -7.41 -11.64 5.36
CA ASN A 31 -6.90 -10.34 4.91
C ASN A 31 -5.37 -10.32 4.86
N HIS A 32 -4.70 -11.10 5.71
CA HIS A 32 -3.25 -11.24 5.71
C HIS A 32 -2.89 -12.71 5.92
N GLU A 33 -2.21 -13.27 4.93
CA GLU A 33 -1.70 -14.64 4.94
C GLU A 33 -0.37 -14.69 4.17
N GLY A 34 0.27 -15.85 4.18
CA GLY A 34 1.42 -16.09 3.32
C GLY A 34 1.02 -16.10 1.83
N PRO A 35 1.96 -15.89 0.91
CA PRO A 35 3.38 -15.68 1.15
C PRO A 35 3.69 -14.26 1.66
N TRP A 36 4.72 -14.11 2.50
CA TRP A 36 5.15 -12.80 3.00
C TRP A 36 6.18 -12.16 2.07
N VAL A 37 5.86 -10.96 1.56
CA VAL A 37 6.80 -10.14 0.78
C VAL A 37 7.62 -9.29 1.75
N ALA A 38 8.57 -9.95 2.43
CA ALA A 38 9.42 -9.37 3.46
C ALA A 38 10.86 -9.84 3.33
N GLU A 39 11.82 -8.97 3.65
CA GLU A 39 13.22 -9.35 3.82
C GLU A 39 13.35 -10.48 4.86
N GLY A 40 14.08 -11.54 4.50
CA GLY A 40 14.25 -12.74 5.34
C GLY A 40 13.12 -13.77 5.26
N SER A 41 12.03 -13.53 4.54
CA SER A 41 10.99 -14.53 4.30
C SER A 41 11.52 -15.69 3.44
N PRO A 42 11.28 -16.96 3.80
CA PRO A 42 11.66 -18.12 2.99
C PRO A 42 10.61 -18.47 1.92
N ASP A 43 9.48 -17.76 1.88
CA ASP A 43 8.37 -18.08 0.99
C ASP A 43 8.79 -17.91 -0.48
N VAL A 44 8.44 -18.89 -1.31
CA VAL A 44 8.65 -18.87 -2.76
C VAL A 44 7.33 -18.57 -3.45
N LEU A 45 7.30 -17.51 -4.25
CA LEU A 45 6.13 -17.17 -5.05
C LEU A 45 5.90 -18.23 -6.14
N ALA A 46 4.65 -18.68 -6.25
CA ALA A 46 4.21 -19.65 -7.24
C ALA A 46 3.03 -19.11 -8.04
N GLU A 47 2.82 -19.65 -9.23
CA GLU A 47 1.68 -19.33 -10.09
C GLU A 47 0.35 -19.42 -9.33
N ASN A 48 -0.53 -18.45 -9.58
CA ASN A 48 -1.84 -18.26 -8.92
C ASN A 48 -1.81 -17.72 -7.49
N MET A 49 -0.64 -17.41 -6.92
CA MET A 49 -0.60 -16.66 -5.66
C MET A 49 -0.99 -15.19 -5.89
N LEU A 50 -1.76 -14.63 -4.97
CA LEU A 50 -2.06 -13.21 -4.89
C LEU A 50 -1.25 -12.58 -3.76
N ILE A 51 -0.63 -11.43 -4.03
CA ILE A 51 0.12 -10.66 -3.05
C ILE A 51 -0.20 -9.17 -3.18
N SER A 52 -0.06 -8.43 -2.08
CA SER A 52 0.02 -6.98 -2.11
C SER A 52 1.45 -6.56 -2.44
N ILE A 53 1.58 -5.48 -3.21
CA ILE A 53 2.80 -4.70 -3.33
C ILE A 53 2.47 -3.30 -2.84
N GLU A 54 2.87 -3.01 -1.60
CA GLU A 54 2.47 -1.83 -0.85
C GLU A 54 3.59 -1.13 -0.07
N PRO A 55 4.72 -0.76 -0.71
CA PRO A 55 5.76 -0.01 -0.02
C PRO A 55 5.22 1.35 0.47
N GLY A 56 5.68 1.80 1.64
CA GLY A 56 5.20 3.04 2.24
C GLY A 56 6.27 3.75 3.06
N ILE A 57 6.14 5.08 3.11
CA ILE A 57 6.99 5.98 3.91
C ILE A 57 6.14 6.75 4.91
N TYR A 58 6.68 6.96 6.11
CA TYR A 58 5.98 7.62 7.22
C TYR A 58 6.91 8.63 7.87
N ILE A 59 6.66 9.91 7.62
CA ILE A 59 7.52 11.01 8.04
C ILE A 59 6.88 11.67 9.28
N PRO A 60 7.53 11.60 10.45
CA PRO A 60 7.02 12.22 11.67
C PRO A 60 6.71 13.71 11.48
N GLY A 61 5.56 14.14 11.99
CA GLY A 61 5.10 15.53 11.88
C GLY A 61 4.54 15.93 10.51
N LEU A 62 4.63 15.07 9.49
CA LEU A 62 4.06 15.30 8.17
C LEU A 62 2.89 14.35 7.87
N GLY A 63 3.12 13.04 8.00
CA GLY A 63 2.14 12.01 7.63
C GLY A 63 2.80 10.80 6.97
N GLY A 64 2.05 10.08 6.13
CA GLY A 64 2.60 8.94 5.39
C GLY A 64 1.98 8.81 4.01
N PHE A 65 2.72 8.14 3.13
CA PHE A 65 2.29 7.80 1.79
C PHE A 65 2.54 6.31 1.55
N ARG A 66 1.51 5.60 1.11
CA ARG A 66 1.58 4.19 0.71
C ARG A 66 0.72 4.03 -0.54
N HIS A 67 1.31 3.45 -1.57
CA HIS A 67 0.60 2.99 -2.76
C HIS A 67 0.53 1.48 -2.69
N SER A 68 -0.61 0.87 -3.02
CA SER A 68 -0.84 -0.57 -2.86
C SER A 68 -1.54 -1.12 -4.09
N ASP A 69 -0.93 -2.13 -4.70
CA ASP A 69 -1.51 -2.89 -5.80
C ASP A 69 -1.67 -4.37 -5.43
N THR A 70 -2.73 -4.97 -5.96
CA THR A 70 -2.95 -6.42 -5.94
C THR A 70 -2.27 -7.03 -7.16
N VAL A 71 -1.39 -7.99 -6.92
CA VAL A 71 -0.61 -8.66 -7.96
C VAL A 71 -0.88 -10.16 -7.96
N LEU A 72 -1.25 -10.68 -9.13
CA LEU A 72 -1.32 -12.11 -9.42
C LEU A 72 0.03 -12.57 -9.94
N VAL A 73 0.64 -13.56 -9.28
CA VAL A 73 1.82 -14.24 -9.79
C VAL A 73 1.39 -15.19 -10.91
N THR A 74 1.99 -15.05 -12.09
CA THR A 74 1.76 -15.95 -13.23
C THR A 74 2.98 -16.86 -13.41
N ARG A 75 2.86 -17.88 -14.25
CA ARG A 75 3.96 -18.83 -14.50
C ARG A 75 5.28 -18.15 -14.87
N ASP A 76 5.20 -17.10 -15.69
CA ASP A 76 6.35 -16.45 -16.32
C ASP A 76 6.51 -14.98 -15.87
N GLY A 77 5.80 -14.55 -14.81
CA GLY A 77 5.83 -13.17 -14.34
C GLY A 77 4.68 -12.82 -13.40
N TYR A 78 4.00 -11.71 -13.69
CA TYR A 78 2.91 -11.21 -12.87
C TYR A 78 1.88 -10.43 -13.69
N GLU A 79 0.67 -10.29 -13.13
CA GLU A 79 -0.39 -9.41 -13.60
C GLU A 79 -0.83 -8.48 -12.46
N CYS A 80 -0.89 -7.17 -12.72
CA CYS A 80 -1.46 -6.23 -11.77
C CYS A 80 -2.98 -6.17 -11.95
N LEU A 81 -3.73 -6.49 -10.89
CA LEU A 81 -5.18 -6.51 -10.89
C LEU A 81 -5.80 -5.20 -10.40
N THR A 82 -4.99 -4.31 -9.81
CA THR A 82 -5.40 -2.95 -9.45
C THR A 82 -5.23 -2.03 -10.66
N HIS A 83 -6.34 -1.54 -11.21
CA HIS A 83 -6.32 -0.61 -12.34
C HIS A 83 -6.74 0.79 -11.88
N PHE A 84 -5.76 1.58 -11.47
CA PHE A 84 -5.95 3.00 -11.16
C PHE A 84 -4.72 3.81 -11.62
N PRO A 85 -4.88 5.09 -12.01
CA PRO A 85 -3.73 5.90 -12.37
C PRO A 85 -2.75 6.09 -11.21
N THR A 86 -1.46 5.90 -11.47
CA THR A 86 -0.37 5.98 -10.48
C THR A 86 0.26 7.38 -10.37
N GLY A 87 -0.31 8.38 -11.06
CA GLY A 87 0.14 9.76 -10.97
C GLY A 87 -0.26 10.39 -9.63
N LEU A 88 0.63 11.17 -9.02
CA LEU A 88 0.40 11.77 -7.69
C LEU A 88 -0.92 12.57 -7.63
N ASP A 89 -1.24 13.32 -8.68
CA ASP A 89 -2.50 14.10 -8.76
C ASP A 89 -3.74 13.20 -8.75
N SER A 90 -3.66 12.02 -9.38
CA SER A 90 -4.76 11.05 -9.38
C SER A 90 -4.90 10.36 -8.02
N MET A 91 -3.79 10.19 -7.31
CA MET A 91 -3.74 9.61 -5.97
C MET A 91 -4.01 10.63 -4.85
N THR A 92 -4.06 11.93 -5.17
CA THR A 92 -4.23 13.01 -4.20
C THR A 92 -5.64 13.59 -4.29
N LEU A 93 -6.41 13.45 -3.21
CA LEU A 93 -7.70 14.10 -3.08
C LEU A 93 -7.50 15.58 -2.71
N THR A 94 -7.35 16.44 -3.71
CA THR A 94 -7.11 17.88 -3.54
C THR A 94 -8.36 18.68 -3.14
N GLY A 95 -9.55 18.11 -3.32
CA GLY A 95 -10.81 18.81 -3.11
C GLY A 95 -11.51 18.44 -1.79
N THR A 96 -11.49 19.33 -0.79
CA THR A 96 -12.57 19.33 0.20
C THR A 96 -13.84 19.87 -0.46
N LYS A 97 -14.77 19.01 -0.84
CA LYS A 97 -16.11 19.48 -1.20
C LYS A 97 -16.72 20.11 0.05
N THR A 98 -16.99 21.42 0.03
CA THR A 98 -17.60 22.18 1.15
C THR A 98 -18.83 21.45 1.70
N PHE A 99 -19.59 20.82 0.81
CA PHE A 99 -20.76 20.01 1.13
C PHE A 99 -20.43 18.76 1.98
N THR A 100 -19.29 18.11 1.74
CA THR A 100 -18.82 16.96 2.54
C THR A 100 -18.42 17.39 3.95
N ARG A 101 -17.82 18.59 4.12
CA ARG A 101 -17.51 19.14 5.45
C ARG A 101 -18.77 19.46 6.25
N LEU A 102 -19.76 20.08 5.61
CA LEU A 102 -21.08 20.36 6.20
C LEU A 102 -21.83 19.09 6.58
N LYS A 103 -21.91 18.11 5.67
CA LYS A 103 -22.52 16.80 5.95
C LYS A 103 -21.79 16.10 7.11
N GLY A 104 -20.47 16.10 7.12
CA GLY A 104 -19.67 15.53 8.19
C GLY A 104 -19.91 16.20 9.54
N ALA A 105 -20.07 17.53 9.57
CA ALA A 105 -20.41 18.28 10.79
C ALA A 105 -21.82 17.95 11.31
N LEU A 106 -22.80 17.81 10.41
CA LEU A 106 -24.16 17.39 10.76
C LEU A 106 -24.20 15.97 11.33
N VAL A 107 -23.49 15.03 10.70
CA VAL A 107 -23.38 13.65 11.19
C VAL A 107 -22.75 13.62 12.57
N ARG A 108 -21.59 14.25 12.74
CA ARG A 108 -20.89 14.39 14.04
C ARG A 108 -21.81 14.90 15.14
N LYS A 109 -22.51 16.00 14.88
CA LYS A 109 -23.52 16.56 15.81
C LYS A 109 -24.65 15.57 16.14
N ALA A 110 -25.10 14.77 15.18
CA ALA A 110 -26.17 13.78 15.39
C ALA A 110 -25.71 12.54 16.17
N VAL A 111 -24.45 12.12 16.05
CA VAL A 111 -23.87 11.00 16.81
C VAL A 111 -23.16 11.43 18.10
N GLY A 112 -23.15 12.72 18.44
CA GLY A 112 -22.57 13.22 19.69
C GLY A 112 -21.03 13.18 19.72
N ILE A 113 -20.38 13.28 18.55
CA ILE A 113 -18.93 13.31 18.37
C ILE A 113 -18.52 14.62 17.71
#